data_AF-A0A0D5ZKG0-F1
#
_entry.id   AF-A0A0D5ZKG0-F1
#
_cell.length_a   1.000
_cell.length_b   1.000
_cell.length_c   1.000
_cell.angle_alpha   90.00
_cell.angle_beta   90.00
_cell.angle_gamma   90.00
#
_symmetry.space_group_name_H-M   'P 1'
#
loop_
_entity.id
_entity.type
_entity.pdbx_description
1 polymer ?
#
loop_
_entity_poly.entity_id
_entity_poly.type
_entity_poly.pdbx_seq_one_letter_code
_entity_poly.pdbx_strand_id
1 'polypeptide(L)'
;MIKREKLNWKTRFRYFWLGKRPRERKSLPKIVEYLYMIFANIILLIFTILVIWEIFAFKSSENESLAENFNLYGWRILISLASFGYITIILCSIHIFYILSKTEFYKWSGILGVVFSLLGLSPIALFFLMVSYSKNEIAFY
;
A
#
# COMPACT_ATOMS: atom_id res chain seq x y z
N MET A 1 4.95 -0.53 -40.02
CA MET A 1 3.64 -0.02 -39.55
C MET A 1 3.02 -1.09 -38.65
N ILE A 2 3.02 -0.94 -37.33
CA ILE A 2 2.47 -1.96 -36.41
C ILE A 2 0.94 -1.85 -36.47
N LYS A 3 0.25 -2.87 -36.99
CA LYS A 3 -1.22 -2.98 -36.97
C LYS A 3 -1.69 -2.91 -35.51
N ARG A 4 -2.40 -1.82 -35.14
CA ARG A 4 -3.12 -1.73 -33.86
C ARG A 4 -4.39 -2.58 -33.98
N GLU A 5 -4.30 -3.85 -33.62
CA GLU A 5 -5.50 -4.66 -33.42
C GLU A 5 -6.37 -4.00 -32.33
N LYS A 6 -7.68 -3.90 -32.60
CA LYS A 6 -8.63 -3.36 -31.63
C LYS A 6 -8.65 -4.26 -30.40
N LEU A 7 -8.13 -3.78 -29.28
CA LEU A 7 -8.19 -4.46 -27.99
C LEU A 7 -9.64 -4.77 -27.61
N ASN A 8 -9.90 -6.03 -27.25
CA ASN A 8 -11.18 -6.50 -26.72
C ASN A 8 -11.59 -5.68 -25.49
N TRP A 9 -12.89 -5.49 -25.27
CA TRP A 9 -13.44 -4.69 -24.18
C TRP A 9 -13.00 -5.19 -22.80
N LYS A 10 -12.93 -6.51 -22.62
CA LYS A 10 -12.35 -7.14 -21.41
C LYS A 10 -10.92 -6.67 -21.13
N THR A 11 -10.10 -6.53 -22.16
CA THR A 11 -8.71 -6.09 -22.03
C THR A 11 -8.63 -4.60 -21.70
N ARG A 12 -9.54 -3.77 -22.22
CA ARG A 12 -9.64 -2.35 -21.89
C ARG A 12 -10.01 -2.14 -20.43
N PHE A 13 -11.02 -2.85 -19.93
CA PHE A 13 -11.44 -2.76 -18.54
C PHE A 13 -10.32 -3.22 -17.59
N ARG A 14 -9.63 -4.31 -17.94
CA ARG A 14 -8.44 -4.77 -17.21
C ARG A 14 -7.34 -3.69 -17.17
N TYR A 15 -7.08 -3.02 -18.29
CA TYR A 15 -6.06 -1.96 -18.35
C TYR A 15 -6.40 -0.75 -17.50
N PHE A 16 -7.69 -0.42 -17.38
CA PHE A 16 -8.14 0.64 -16.52
C PHE A 16 -7.97 0.29 -15.03
N TRP A 17 -8.37 -0.92 -14.63
CA TRP A 17 -8.40 -1.30 -13.21
C TRP A 17 -7.06 -1.85 -12.70
N LEU A 18 -6.47 -2.82 -13.39
CA LEU A 18 -5.27 -3.56 -12.97
C LEU A 18 -4.00 -3.12 -13.73
N GLY A 19 -4.16 -2.31 -14.77
CA GLY A 19 -3.10 -1.99 -15.71
C GLY A 19 -2.77 -3.12 -16.69
N LYS A 20 -1.69 -2.93 -17.44
CA LYS A 20 -1.19 -3.95 -18.39
C LYS A 20 -0.50 -5.09 -17.64
N ARG A 21 -0.40 -6.29 -18.23
CA ARG A 21 0.41 -7.37 -17.62
C ARG A 21 1.90 -7.03 -17.68
N PRO A 22 2.75 -7.58 -16.78
CA PRO A 22 4.20 -7.36 -16.85
C PRO A 22 4.81 -7.67 -18.22
N ARG A 23 4.37 -8.74 -18.88
CA ARG A 23 4.81 -9.12 -20.24
C ARG A 23 4.34 -8.17 -21.35
N GLU A 24 3.33 -7.34 -21.09
CA GLU A 24 2.73 -6.40 -22.05
C GLU A 24 3.25 -4.96 -21.87
N ARG A 25 4.03 -4.69 -20.82
CA ARG A 25 4.58 -3.37 -20.51
C ARG A 25 5.99 -3.25 -21.13
N LYS A 26 6.24 -2.14 -21.83
CA LYS A 26 7.57 -1.79 -22.38
C LYS A 26 8.47 -1.04 -21.39
N SER A 27 7.93 -0.51 -20.29
CA SER A 27 8.65 0.35 -19.34
C SER A 27 8.22 0.11 -17.89
N LEU A 28 9.16 0.43 -16.99
CA LEU A 28 9.35 0.34 -15.52
C LEU A 28 8.11 0.57 -14.63
N PRO A 29 7.13 -0.34 -14.63
CA PRO A 29 5.91 -0.11 -13.88
C PRO A 29 6.13 -0.44 -12.39
N LYS A 30 6.84 -1.54 -12.15
CA LYS A 30 6.95 -2.23 -10.86
C LYS A 30 7.45 -1.33 -9.74
N ILE A 31 8.40 -0.45 -10.08
CA ILE A 31 9.01 0.50 -9.14
C ILE A 31 7.95 1.47 -8.60
N VAL A 32 7.04 1.92 -9.46
CA VAL A 32 5.98 2.89 -9.11
C VAL A 32 4.97 2.26 -8.14
N GLU A 33 4.60 0.99 -8.33
CA GLU A 33 3.68 0.33 -7.42
C GLU A 33 4.29 0.11 -6.02
N TYR A 34 5.59 -0.24 -5.93
CA TYR A 34 6.29 -0.28 -4.64
C TYR A 34 6.42 1.09 -4.00
N LEU A 35 6.67 2.14 -4.78
CA LEU A 35 6.75 3.52 -4.29
C LEU A 35 5.41 3.98 -3.69
N TYR A 36 4.28 3.71 -4.36
CA TYR A 36 2.96 4.00 -3.81
C TYR A 36 2.69 3.23 -2.52
N MET A 37 3.11 1.96 -2.46
CA MET A 37 2.95 1.15 -1.25
C MET A 37 3.81 1.66 -0.08
N ILE A 38 5.04 2.11 -0.34
CA ILE A 38 5.91 2.74 0.65
C ILE A 38 5.24 4.02 1.17
N PHE A 39 4.77 4.89 0.28
CA PHE A 39 4.10 6.13 0.65
C PHE A 39 2.83 5.88 1.48
N ALA A 40 2.00 4.92 1.09
CA ALA A 40 0.81 4.53 1.83
C ALA A 40 1.15 4.02 3.25
N ASN A 41 2.22 3.24 3.40
CA ASN A 41 2.68 2.77 4.71
C ASN A 41 3.28 3.88 5.58
N ILE A 42 3.94 4.89 4.99
CA ILE A 42 4.40 6.09 5.73
C ILE A 42 3.20 6.86 6.29
N ILE A 43 2.18 7.09 5.46
CA ILE A 43 0.95 7.76 5.90
C ILE A 43 0.28 6.97 7.02
N LEU A 44 0.15 5.64 6.85
CA LEU A 44 -0.42 4.78 7.89
C LEU A 44 0.40 4.85 9.18
N LEU A 45 1.73 4.84 9.09
CA LEU A 45 2.62 4.96 10.25
C LEU A 45 2.37 6.27 11.01
N ILE A 46 2.29 7.40 10.30
CA ILE A 46 1.99 8.70 10.92
C ILE A 46 0.65 8.63 11.66
N PHE A 47 -0.40 8.09 11.04
CA PHE A 47 -1.70 7.96 11.70
C PHE A 47 -1.66 7.03 12.91
N THR A 48 -0.93 5.91 12.85
CA THR A 48 -0.79 5.03 14.01
C THR A 48 -0.06 5.71 15.17
N ILE A 49 0.96 6.53 14.89
CA ILE A 49 1.65 7.31 15.92
C ILE A 49 0.70 8.33 16.55
N LEU A 50 -0.10 9.05 15.74
CA LEU A 50 -1.09 9.99 16.25
C LEU A 50 -2.13 9.31 17.13
N VAL A 51 -2.67 8.17 16.71
CA VAL A 51 -3.64 7.39 17.50
C VAL A 51 -3.02 6.93 18.82
N ILE A 52 -1.79 6.41 18.79
CA ILE A 52 -1.09 5.99 20.01
C ILE A 52 -0.89 7.18 20.96
N TRP A 53 -0.46 8.32 20.43
CA TRP A 53 -0.25 9.54 21.22
C TRP A 53 -1.53 10.00 21.93
N GLU A 54 -2.67 10.03 21.21
CA GLU A 54 -3.98 10.36 21.79
C GLU A 54 -4.42 9.36 22.87
N ILE A 55 -4.17 8.05 22.68
CA ILE A 55 -4.44 7.03 23.70
C ILE A 55 -3.61 7.28 24.97
N PHE A 56 -2.32 7.61 24.81
CA PHE A 56 -1.45 7.92 25.94
C PHE A 56 -1.85 9.22 26.65
N ALA A 57 -2.23 10.24 25.90
CA ALA A 57 -2.73 11.51 26.45
C ALA A 57 -4.00 11.27 27.27
N PHE A 58 -4.94 10.47 26.75
CA PHE A 58 -6.16 10.11 27.44
C PHE A 58 -5.90 9.29 28.72
N LYS A 59 -4.98 8.33 28.70
CA LYS A 59 -4.62 7.55 29.91
C LYS A 59 -4.12 8.45 31.05
N SER A 60 -3.59 9.63 30.72
CA SER A 60 -3.16 10.63 31.70
C SER A 60 -4.30 11.48 32.26
N SER A 61 -5.50 11.48 31.66
CA SER A 61 -6.68 12.17 32.17
C SER A 61 -7.58 11.18 32.91
N GLU A 62 -7.66 11.27 34.23
CA GLU A 62 -8.27 10.25 35.09
C GLU A 62 -9.82 10.13 35.01
N ASN A 63 -10.53 10.96 34.24
CA ASN A 63 -11.97 11.18 34.49
C ASN A 63 -12.95 11.02 33.32
N GLU A 64 -12.53 10.67 32.11
CA GLU A 64 -13.46 10.51 30.99
C GLU A 64 -13.55 9.06 30.53
N SER A 65 -14.71 8.63 30.04
CA SER A 65 -14.83 7.30 29.43
C SER A 65 -14.25 7.31 28.01
N LEU A 66 -13.53 6.24 27.62
CA LEU A 66 -13.00 6.10 26.24
C LEU A 66 -14.09 6.27 25.18
N ALA A 67 -15.31 5.79 25.48
CA ALA A 67 -16.45 5.82 24.57
C ALA A 67 -16.96 7.25 24.30
N GLU A 68 -16.91 8.15 25.29
CA GLU A 68 -17.27 9.56 25.10
C GLU A 68 -16.23 10.30 24.26
N ASN A 69 -14.95 9.96 24.41
CA ASN A 69 -13.88 10.54 23.62
C ASN A 69 -13.89 10.09 22.15
N PHE A 70 -14.23 8.84 21.86
CA PHE A 70 -14.44 8.39 20.47
C PHE A 70 -15.56 9.15 19.74
N ASN A 71 -16.49 9.77 20.48
CA ASN A 71 -17.53 10.59 19.90
C ASN A 71 -17.06 12.01 19.52
N LEU A 72 -15.87 12.42 19.95
CA LEU A 72 -15.29 13.69 19.52
C LEU A 72 -14.98 13.67 18.02
N TYR A 73 -15.14 14.85 17.41
CA TYR A 73 -14.95 15.03 15.97
C TYR A 73 -13.54 14.63 15.50
N GLY A 74 -12.51 14.84 16.33
CA GLY A 74 -11.12 14.48 16.03
C GLY A 74 -10.92 12.98 15.81
N TRP A 75 -11.47 12.14 16.68
CA TRP A 75 -11.38 10.68 16.57
C TRP A 75 -12.08 10.16 15.30
N ARG A 76 -13.23 10.73 14.94
CA ARG A 76 -13.97 10.35 13.72
C ARG A 76 -13.16 10.65 12.46
N ILE A 77 -12.49 11.81 12.40
CA ILE A 77 -11.61 12.15 11.28
C ILE A 77 -10.42 11.20 11.22
N LEU A 78 -9.74 10.97 12.35
CA LEU A 78 -8.58 10.08 12.41
C LEU A 78 -8.93 8.66 11.95
N ILE A 79 -10.03 8.09 12.43
CA ILE A 79 -10.51 6.77 12.03
C ILE A 79 -10.86 6.76 10.53
N SER A 80 -11.52 7.80 10.02
CA SER A 80 -11.87 7.89 8.60
C SER A 80 -10.62 7.93 7.71
N LEU A 81 -9.61 8.72 8.09
CA LEU A 81 -8.36 8.83 7.35
C LEU A 81 -7.54 7.54 7.40
N ALA A 82 -7.43 6.91 8.58
CA ALA A 82 -6.79 5.61 8.74
C ALA A 82 -7.49 4.54 7.89
N SER A 83 -8.82 4.53 7.87
CA SER A 83 -9.62 3.60 7.06
C SER A 83 -9.35 3.79 5.56
N PHE A 84 -9.31 5.04 5.10
CA PHE A 84 -9.00 5.35 3.70
C PHE A 84 -7.56 4.96 3.31
N GLY A 85 -6.61 5.17 4.23
CA GLY A 85 -5.23 4.69 4.07
C GLY A 85 -5.18 3.16 3.92
N TYR A 86 -5.98 2.45 4.71
CA TYR A 86 -6.07 0.99 4.64
C TYR A 86 -6.67 0.49 3.32
N ILE A 87 -7.72 1.14 2.82
CA ILE A 87 -8.29 0.86 1.49
C ILE A 87 -7.22 1.04 0.41
N THR A 88 -6.43 2.11 0.51
CA THR A 88 -5.31 2.36 -0.43
C THR A 88 -4.27 1.23 -0.37
N ILE A 89 -3.90 0.78 0.83
CA ILE A 89 -3.00 -0.37 1.02
C ILE A 89 -3.56 -1.64 0.38
N ILE A 90 -4.85 -1.93 0.54
CA ILE A 90 -5.50 -3.10 -0.08
C ILE A 90 -5.41 -3.01 -1.61
N LEU A 91 -5.74 -1.85 -2.19
CA LEU A 91 -5.67 -1.66 -3.64
C LEU A 91 -4.23 -1.82 -4.14
N CYS A 92 -3.25 -1.17 -3.51
CA CYS A 92 -1.84 -1.32 -3.87
C CYS A 92 -1.35 -2.77 -3.71
N SER A 93 -1.82 -3.49 -2.70
CA SER A 93 -1.48 -4.91 -2.48
C SER A 93 -1.93 -5.79 -3.63
N ILE A 94 -3.17 -5.59 -4.12
CA ILE A 94 -3.69 -6.31 -5.29
C ILE A 94 -2.81 -6.05 -6.51
N HIS A 95 -2.41 -4.80 -6.71
CA HIS A 95 -1.52 -4.44 -7.82
C HIS A 95 -0.14 -5.09 -7.67
N ILE A 96 0.48 -5.09 -6.48
CA ILE A 96 1.76 -5.75 -6.23
C ILE A 96 1.68 -7.25 -6.50
N PHE A 97 0.63 -7.94 -6.02
CA PHE A 97 0.45 -9.36 -6.30
C PHE A 97 0.22 -9.63 -7.80
N TYR A 98 -0.45 -8.74 -8.51
CA TYR A 98 -0.67 -8.86 -9.94
C TYR A 98 0.61 -8.71 -10.76
N ILE A 99 1.52 -7.81 -10.35
CA ILE A 99 2.78 -7.56 -11.05
C ILE A 99 3.89 -8.54 -10.66
N LEU A 100 3.78 -9.20 -9.50
CA LEU A 100 4.75 -10.17 -9.00
C LEU A 100 4.91 -11.31 -10.00
N SER A 101 5.94 -11.22 -10.84
CA SER A 101 6.12 -12.17 -11.93
C SER A 101 6.72 -13.47 -11.42
N LYS A 102 6.43 -14.63 -12.03
CA LYS A 102 7.06 -15.90 -11.61
C LYS A 102 8.60 -15.92 -11.71
N THR A 103 9.26 -14.91 -12.27
CA THR A 103 10.69 -14.87 -12.59
C THR A 103 11.54 -13.93 -11.73
N GLU A 104 10.98 -13.18 -10.79
CA GLU A 104 11.75 -12.31 -9.87
C GLU A 104 12.50 -13.08 -8.78
N PHE A 105 13.80 -12.82 -8.58
CA PHE A 105 14.63 -13.46 -7.56
C PHE A 105 14.23 -13.10 -6.11
N TYR A 106 13.73 -11.88 -5.88
CA TYR A 106 13.44 -11.34 -4.54
C TYR A 106 11.94 -11.13 -4.26
N LYS A 107 11.07 -11.99 -4.80
CA LYS A 107 9.61 -11.86 -4.60
C LYS A 107 9.15 -11.94 -3.15
N TRP A 108 9.83 -12.76 -2.37
CA TRP A 108 9.51 -13.01 -0.98
C TRP A 108 9.51 -11.72 -0.16
N SER A 109 10.42 -10.77 -0.41
CA SER A 109 10.39 -9.46 0.26
C SER A 109 9.16 -8.65 -0.14
N GLY A 110 8.73 -8.72 -1.40
CA GLY A 110 7.50 -8.05 -1.85
C GLY A 110 6.25 -8.61 -1.18
N ILE A 111 6.17 -9.94 -1.07
CA ILE A 111 5.08 -10.65 -0.38
C ILE A 111 5.07 -10.30 1.10
N LEU A 112 6.22 -10.37 1.78
CA LEU A 112 6.33 -10.02 3.20
C LEU A 112 5.96 -8.56 3.45
N GLY A 113 6.42 -7.64 2.59
CA GLY A 113 6.06 -6.23 2.66
C GLY A 113 4.55 -6.00 2.57
N VAL A 114 3.87 -6.69 1.64
CA VAL A 114 2.40 -6.64 1.53
C VAL A 114 1.71 -7.25 2.75
N VAL A 115 2.14 -8.42 3.22
CA VAL A 115 1.54 -9.08 4.39
C VAL A 115 1.68 -8.20 5.64
N PHE A 116 2.86 -7.63 5.90
CA PHE A 116 3.05 -6.74 7.05
C PHE A 116 2.26 -5.44 6.91
N SER A 117 2.11 -4.90 5.69
CA SER A 117 1.26 -3.73 5.45
C SER A 117 -0.21 -4.03 5.80
N LEU A 118 -0.71 -5.20 5.40
CA LEU A 118 -2.07 -5.68 5.69
C LEU A 118 -2.28 -6.12 7.14
N LEU A 119 -1.23 -6.21 7.95
CA LEU A 119 -1.31 -6.41 9.40
C LEU A 119 -1.18 -5.09 10.17
N GLY A 120 -1.01 -3.95 9.47
CA GLY A 120 -0.74 -2.66 10.10
C GLY A 120 0.66 -2.54 10.72
N LEU A 121 1.56 -3.48 10.44
CA LEU A 121 2.94 -3.48 10.93
C LEU A 121 3.83 -2.63 10.02
N SER A 122 3.48 -1.35 9.87
CA SER A 122 4.05 -0.43 8.88
C SER A 122 5.58 -0.26 8.94
N PRO A 123 6.29 -0.27 10.09
CA PRO A 123 7.76 -0.17 10.08
C PRO A 123 8.42 -1.39 9.43
N ILE A 124 7.93 -2.58 9.76
CA ILE A 124 8.44 -3.85 9.20
C ILE A 124 8.09 -3.93 7.72
N ALA A 125 6.86 -3.53 7.36
CA ALA A 125 6.42 -3.46 5.98
C ALA A 125 7.32 -2.55 5.13
N LEU A 126 7.63 -1.35 5.63
CA LEU A 126 8.49 -0.37 4.94
C LEU A 126 9.88 -0.94 4.66
N PHE A 127 10.49 -1.64 5.61
CA PHE A 127 11.78 -2.29 5.40
C PHE A 127 11.74 -3.27 4.21
N PHE A 128 10.77 -4.19 4.20
CA PHE A 128 10.64 -5.17 3.12
C PHE A 128 10.25 -4.53 1.77
N LEU A 129 9.43 -3.49 1.78
CA LEU A 129 9.05 -2.75 0.57
C LEU A 129 10.23 -1.97 -0.02
N MET A 130 11.08 -1.35 0.82
CA MET A 130 12.31 -0.69 0.36
C MET A 130 13.31 -1.68 -0.25
N VAL A 131 13.49 -2.85 0.37
CA VAL A 131 14.32 -3.93 -0.20
C VAL A 131 13.77 -4.36 -1.56
N SER A 132 12.46 -4.55 -1.66
CA SER A 132 11.79 -4.93 -2.91
C SER A 132 11.91 -3.86 -3.99
N TYR A 133 11.83 -2.60 -3.61
CA TYR A 133 12.04 -1.45 -4.49
C TYR A 133 13.46 -1.47 -5.07
N SER A 134 14.48 -1.51 -4.20
CA SER A 134 15.89 -1.48 -4.61
C SER A 134 16.28 -2.68 -5.47
N LYS A 135 15.86 -3.89 -5.09
CA LYS A 135 16.18 -5.10 -5.86
C LYS A 135 15.50 -5.15 -7.22
N ASN A 136 14.31 -4.55 -7.35
CA ASN A 136 13.67 -4.43 -8.65
C ASN A 136 14.30 -3.34 -9.51
N GLU A 137 14.72 -2.21 -8.94
CA GLU A 137 15.45 -1.14 -9.66
C GLU A 137 16.72 -1.67 -10.34
N ILE A 138 17.51 -2.49 -9.63
CA ILE A 138 18.75 -3.09 -10.14
C ILE A 138 18.50 -4.04 -11.34
N ALA A 139 17.33 -4.68 -11.42
CA ALA A 139 17.00 -5.61 -12.50
C ALA A 139 16.58 -4.93 -13.81
N PHE A 140 16.47 -3.60 -13.83
CA PHE A 140 16.06 -2.82 -15.00
C PHE A 140 17.15 -1.89 -15.57
N TYR A 141 18.38 -1.96 -15.05
CA TYR A 141 19.56 -1.34 -15.64
C TYR A 141 20.18 -2.21 -16.75
#